data_AF-A0A4Q2EDM3-F1
#
_entry.id   AF-A0A4Q2EDM3-F1
#
_cell.length_a   1.000
_cell.length_b   1.000
_cell.length_c   1.000
_cell.angle_alpha   90.00
_cell.angle_beta   90.00
_cell.angle_gamma   90.00
#
_symmetry.space_group_name_H-M   'P 1'
#
loop_
_entity.id
_entity.type
_entity.pdbx_description
1 polymer ?
#
loop_
_entity_poly.entity_id
_entity_poly.type
_entity_poly.pdbx_seq_one_letter_code
_entity_poly.pdbx_strand_id
1 'polypeptide(L)'
;MIEHDSRWLYRQMIDAMVVACLQGPGQVSAERIRIGVWNPNADVDTDPDQVAMNGLLSSLEESHRQALSALFAEEFASGIFNALTVLTAAHLEPFHEGYEGDPSDDFLGRIDGSPWPGDAR
;
A
#
# COMPACT_ATOMS: atom_id res chain seq x y z
N MET A 1 -20.17 14.53 -16.18
CA MET A 1 -19.57 13.77 -15.06
C MET A 1 -20.44 12.56 -14.85
N ILE A 2 -19.89 11.35 -14.98
CA ILE A 2 -20.63 10.14 -14.60
C ILE A 2 -20.59 10.14 -13.07
N GLU A 3 -21.75 10.28 -12.43
CA GLU A 3 -21.89 10.11 -10.99
C GLU A 3 -21.66 8.63 -10.72
N HIS A 4 -20.49 8.29 -10.18
CA HIS A 4 -20.19 6.91 -9.80
C HIS A 4 -20.92 6.59 -8.49
N ASP A 5 -21.58 5.44 -8.43
CA ASP A 5 -22.14 4.88 -7.21
C ASP A 5 -21.06 4.83 -6.11
N SER A 6 -21.38 5.30 -4.89
CA SER A 6 -20.49 5.29 -3.74
C SER A 6 -19.86 3.92 -3.49
N ARG A 7 -20.58 2.81 -3.75
CA ARG A 7 -20.04 1.45 -3.61
C ARG A 7 -19.01 1.11 -4.68
N TRP A 8 -19.17 1.60 -5.90
CA TRP A 8 -18.14 1.47 -6.93
C TRP A 8 -16.89 2.25 -6.52
N LEU A 9 -17.05 3.51 -6.09
CA LEU A 9 -15.91 4.34 -5.67
C LEU A 9 -15.16 3.70 -4.50
N TYR A 10 -15.88 3.17 -3.52
CA TYR A 10 -15.33 2.42 -2.40
C TYR A 10 -14.42 1.27 -2.85
N ARG A 11 -14.93 0.36 -3.71
CA ARG A 11 -14.16 -0.79 -4.21
C ARG A 11 -12.89 -0.33 -4.92
N GLN A 12 -13.01 0.68 -5.79
CA GLN A 12 -11.87 1.22 -6.53
C GLN A 12 -10.81 1.82 -5.60
N MET A 13 -11.21 2.50 -4.52
CA MET A 13 -10.26 3.07 -3.56
C MET A 13 -9.55 1.98 -2.75
N ILE A 14 -10.26 0.98 -2.25
CA ILE A 14 -9.64 -0.15 -1.53
C ILE A 14 -8.70 -0.93 -2.46
N ASP A 15 -9.12 -1.25 -3.68
CA ASP A 15 -8.27 -1.95 -4.66
C ASP A 15 -7.02 -1.12 -5.02
N ALA A 16 -7.15 0.20 -5.16
CA ALA A 16 -6.00 1.08 -5.39
C ALA A 16 -5.04 1.10 -4.20
N MET A 17 -5.55 1.10 -2.96
CA MET A 17 -4.75 1.01 -1.74
C MET A 17 -4.00 -0.33 -1.68
N VAL A 18 -4.64 -1.45 -2.02
CA VAL A 18 -4.02 -2.78 -2.10
C VAL A 18 -2.90 -2.82 -3.14
N VAL A 19 -3.15 -2.25 -4.33
CA VAL A 19 -2.11 -2.12 -5.37
C VAL A 19 -0.94 -1.28 -4.86
N ALA A 20 -1.21 -0.16 -4.18
CA ALA A 20 -0.17 0.67 -3.60
C ALA A 20 0.62 -0.08 -2.50
N CYS A 21 0.01 -0.96 -1.72
CA CYS A 21 0.73 -1.81 -0.77
C CYS A 21 1.65 -2.82 -1.46
N LEU A 22 1.12 -3.55 -2.45
CA LEU A 22 1.84 -4.66 -3.07
C LEU A 22 2.91 -4.20 -4.07
N GLN A 23 2.64 -3.12 -4.79
CA GLN A 23 3.46 -2.63 -5.90
C GLN A 23 4.16 -1.30 -5.58
N GLY A 24 3.63 -0.53 -4.62
CA GLY A 24 4.12 0.78 -4.21
C GLY A 24 3.67 1.94 -5.08
N PRO A 25 3.54 3.17 -4.54
CA PRO A 25 3.19 4.39 -5.29
C PRO A 25 4.32 4.96 -6.16
N GLY A 26 5.34 4.17 -6.50
CA GLY A 26 6.40 4.57 -7.43
C GLY A 26 7.56 5.38 -6.85
N GLN A 27 7.57 5.78 -5.57
CA GLN A 27 8.77 6.37 -4.92
C GLN A 27 9.26 5.58 -3.70
N VAL A 28 8.36 5.03 -2.90
CA VAL A 28 8.67 4.16 -1.75
C VAL A 28 7.90 2.87 -1.94
N SER A 29 8.59 1.77 -2.22
CA SER A 29 7.94 0.46 -2.38
C SER A 29 8.79 -0.66 -1.81
N ALA A 30 8.13 -1.69 -1.28
CA ALA A 30 8.79 -2.93 -0.91
C ALA A 30 9.59 -3.49 -2.10
N GLU A 31 9.07 -3.35 -3.32
CA GLU A 31 9.75 -3.78 -4.54
C GLU A 31 11.09 -3.06 -4.76
N ARG A 32 11.14 -1.75 -4.54
CA ARG A 32 12.38 -0.96 -4.62
C ARG A 32 13.44 -1.42 -3.64
N ILE A 33 13.00 -1.81 -2.44
CA ILE A 33 13.87 -2.45 -1.45
C ILE A 33 14.36 -3.80 -1.97
N ARG A 34 13.51 -4.66 -2.54
CA ARG A 34 13.92 -5.98 -3.07
C ARG A 34 15.01 -5.86 -4.14
N ILE A 35 14.83 -4.95 -5.10
CA ILE A 35 15.78 -4.74 -6.20
C ILE A 35 17.02 -3.95 -5.78
N GLY A 36 17.07 -3.42 -4.55
CA GLY A 36 18.22 -2.71 -4.01
C GLY A 36 18.34 -1.25 -4.44
N VAL A 37 17.26 -0.62 -4.90
CA VAL A 37 17.25 0.76 -5.41
C VAL A 37 16.06 1.53 -4.85
N TRP A 38 16.31 2.40 -3.89
CA TRP A 38 15.30 3.27 -3.27
C TRP A 38 14.79 4.35 -4.22
N ASN A 39 15.69 5.06 -4.91
CA ASN A 39 15.32 6.02 -5.94
C ASN A 39 16.39 6.08 -7.04
N PRO A 40 16.13 5.56 -8.25
CA PRO A 40 17.12 5.56 -9.33
C PRO A 40 17.50 6.96 -9.82
N ASN A 41 16.67 7.97 -9.53
CA ASN A 41 16.87 9.35 -9.96
C ASN A 41 17.42 10.24 -8.83
N ALA A 42 17.85 9.67 -7.71
CA ALA A 42 18.41 10.45 -6.61
C ALA A 42 19.72 11.11 -7.03
N ASP A 43 19.81 12.42 -6.82
CA ASP A 43 21.01 13.21 -7.07
C ASP A 43 21.69 13.56 -5.73
N VAL A 44 23.02 13.64 -5.71
CA VAL A 44 23.78 13.83 -4.47
C VAL A 44 23.62 15.24 -3.89
N ASP A 45 23.39 16.23 -4.75
CA ASP A 45 23.27 17.62 -4.35
C ASP A 45 21.84 17.95 -3.91
N THR A 46 20.83 17.26 -4.45
CA THR A 46 19.42 17.50 -4.12
C THR A 46 18.80 16.48 -3.16
N ASP A 47 19.27 15.23 -3.17
CA ASP A 47 18.66 14.09 -2.46
C ASP A 47 19.71 13.21 -1.73
N PRO A 48 20.59 13.78 -0.90
CA PRO A 48 21.71 13.04 -0.29
C PRO A 48 21.26 11.83 0.53
N ASP A 49 20.13 11.94 1.24
CA ASP A 49 19.57 10.83 2.02
C ASP A 49 19.09 9.68 1.13
N GLN A 50 18.55 9.98 -0.05
CA GLN A 50 18.08 8.96 -0.99
C GLN A 50 19.26 8.27 -1.68
N VAL A 51 20.34 9.02 -1.97
CA VAL A 51 21.60 8.45 -2.45
C VAL A 51 22.21 7.51 -1.40
N ALA A 52 22.24 7.94 -0.13
CA ALA A 52 22.70 7.09 0.97
C ALA A 52 21.86 5.81 1.09
N MET A 53 20.54 5.91 0.92
CA MET A 53 19.65 4.75 0.94
C MET A 53 19.91 3.79 -0.22
N ASN A 54 20.14 4.28 -1.44
CA ASN A 54 20.57 3.44 -2.56
C ASN A 54 21.89 2.72 -2.26
N GLY A 55 22.85 3.43 -1.65
CA GLY A 55 24.12 2.85 -1.23
C GLY A 55 23.94 1.74 -0.20
N LEU A 56 23.10 1.97 0.82
CA LEU A 56 22.77 0.96 1.82
C LEU A 56 22.12 -0.26 1.18
N LEU A 57 21.03 -0.07 0.43
CA LEU A 57 20.27 -1.17 -0.16
C LEU A 57 21.11 -2.00 -1.14
N SER A 58 21.93 -1.36 -1.98
CA SER A 58 22.81 -2.07 -2.91
C SER A 58 23.90 -2.88 -2.20
N SER A 59 24.31 -2.48 -0.98
CA SER A 59 25.30 -3.20 -0.17
C SER A 59 24.73 -4.43 0.56
N LEU A 60 23.40 -4.50 0.75
CA LEU A 60 22.76 -5.61 1.43
C LEU A 60 22.78 -6.88 0.55
N GLU A 61 22.83 -8.04 1.19
CA GLU A 61 22.51 -9.30 0.50
C GLU A 61 21.03 -9.33 0.11
N GLU A 62 20.71 -10.14 -0.90
CA GLU A 62 19.33 -10.30 -1.37
C GLU A 62 18.39 -10.75 -0.25
N SER A 63 18.80 -11.72 0.58
CA SER A 63 18.03 -12.20 1.73
C SER A 63 17.67 -11.08 2.72
N HIS A 64 18.60 -10.17 3.01
CA HIS A 64 18.37 -9.02 3.86
C HIS A 64 17.41 -8.01 3.23
N ARG A 65 17.53 -7.77 1.91
CA ARG A 65 16.57 -6.93 1.17
C ARG A 65 15.17 -7.53 1.17
N GLN A 66 15.05 -8.85 1.02
CA GLN A 66 13.75 -9.53 1.09
C GLN A 66 13.11 -9.35 2.48
N ALA A 67 13.85 -9.59 3.56
CA ALA A 67 13.35 -9.38 4.92
C ALA A 67 12.93 -7.93 5.18
N LEU A 68 13.76 -6.97 4.76
CA LEU A 68 13.45 -5.55 4.90
C LEU A 68 12.22 -5.16 4.08
N SER A 69 12.09 -5.67 2.85
CA SER A 69 10.93 -5.41 2.00
C SER A 69 9.63 -5.90 2.62
N ALA A 70 9.66 -7.05 3.31
CA ALA A 70 8.51 -7.59 4.01
C ALA A 70 8.09 -6.68 5.18
N LEU A 71 9.06 -6.25 6.00
CA LEU A 71 8.80 -5.31 7.10
C LEU A 71 8.18 -4.00 6.61
N PHE A 72 8.73 -3.41 5.55
CA PHE A 72 8.18 -2.17 4.98
C PHE A 72 6.78 -2.36 4.39
N ALA A 73 6.50 -3.51 3.77
CA ALA A 73 5.16 -3.82 3.27
C ALA A 73 4.15 -3.94 4.43
N GLU A 74 4.54 -4.59 5.52
CA GLU A 74 3.71 -4.76 6.73
C GLU A 74 3.43 -3.42 7.42
N GLU A 75 4.43 -2.57 7.59
CA GLU A 75 4.26 -1.23 8.18
C GLU A 75 3.35 -0.35 7.31
N PHE A 76 3.51 -0.40 5.99
CA PHE A 76 2.65 0.35 5.08
C PHE A 76 1.21 -0.16 5.12
N ALA A 77 0.99 -1.48 5.10
CA ALA A 77 -0.34 -2.07 5.25
C ALA A 77 -0.98 -1.70 6.59
N SER A 78 -0.22 -1.72 7.68
CA SER A 78 -0.67 -1.29 9.01
C SER A 78 -1.07 0.20 9.03
N GLY A 79 -0.33 1.05 8.32
CA GLY A 79 -0.68 2.46 8.13
C GLY A 79 -2.03 2.66 7.42
N ILE A 80 -2.28 1.91 6.34
CA ILE A 80 -3.57 1.97 5.62
C ILE A 80 -4.69 1.43 6.50
N PHE A 81 -4.48 0.30 7.17
CA PHE A 81 -5.46 -0.26 8.11
C PHE A 81 -5.89 0.78 9.14
N ASN A 82 -4.92 1.41 9.81
CA ASN A 82 -5.19 2.43 10.82
C ASN A 82 -5.92 3.64 10.23
N ALA A 83 -5.55 4.09 9.03
CA ALA A 83 -6.23 5.19 8.36
C ALA A 83 -7.70 4.84 8.08
N LEU A 84 -7.99 3.64 7.57
CA LEU A 84 -9.36 3.18 7.33
C LEU A 84 -10.17 3.14 8.62
N THR A 85 -9.61 2.63 9.72
CA THR A 85 -10.28 2.64 11.03
C THR A 85 -10.64 4.06 11.49
N VAL A 86 -9.75 5.04 11.28
CA VAL A 86 -10.05 6.45 11.60
C VAL A 86 -11.16 7.02 10.71
N LEU A 87 -11.14 6.73 9.40
CA LEU A 87 -12.16 7.21 8.47
C LEU A 87 -13.54 6.63 8.80
N THR A 88 -13.59 5.35 9.18
CA THR A 88 -14.81 4.67 9.63
C THR A 88 -15.33 5.27 10.93
N ALA A 89 -14.47 5.48 11.93
CA ALA A 89 -14.85 6.13 13.18
C ALA A 89 -15.35 7.57 12.98
N ALA A 90 -14.89 8.26 11.93
CA ALA A 90 -15.34 9.59 11.54
C ALA A 90 -16.62 9.59 10.69
N HIS A 91 -17.16 8.42 10.33
CA HIS A 91 -18.29 8.25 9.41
C HIS A 91 -18.11 8.97 8.07
N LEU A 92 -16.89 8.96 7.53
CA LEU A 92 -16.58 9.60 6.25
C LEU A 92 -16.95 8.70 5.09
N GLU A 93 -17.71 9.23 4.14
CA GLU A 93 -17.98 8.57 2.86
C GLU A 93 -16.70 8.46 2.01
N PRO A 94 -16.45 7.34 1.31
CA PRO A 94 -17.28 6.12 1.25
C PRO A 94 -16.91 5.06 2.33
N PHE A 95 -16.09 5.39 3.32
CA PHE A 95 -15.49 4.45 4.29
C PHE A 95 -16.26 4.34 5.61
N HIS A 96 -17.55 4.68 5.63
CA HIS A 96 -18.35 4.60 6.85
C HIS A 96 -18.82 3.16 7.15
N GLU A 97 -18.81 2.27 6.16
CA GLU A 97 -19.21 0.85 6.27
C GLU A 97 -18.47 0.00 5.22
N GLY A 98 -18.01 -1.20 5.62
CA GLY A 98 -17.47 -2.20 4.70
C GLY A 98 -18.55 -3.06 4.04
N TYR A 99 -18.16 -4.18 3.42
CA TYR A 99 -19.08 -5.21 2.95
C TYR A 99 -19.30 -6.30 4.00
N GLU A 100 -18.22 -6.80 4.59
CA GLU A 100 -18.25 -7.89 5.60
C GLU A 100 -17.55 -7.45 6.89
N GLY A 101 -17.91 -6.28 7.40
CA GLY A 101 -17.30 -5.67 8.59
C GLY A 101 -16.97 -4.21 8.35
N ASP A 102 -15.81 -3.79 8.83
CA ASP A 102 -15.27 -2.45 8.61
C ASP A 102 -14.45 -2.39 7.32
N PRO A 103 -14.24 -1.20 6.72
CA PRO A 103 -13.39 -1.07 5.56
C PRO A 103 -11.96 -1.59 5.71
N SER A 104 -11.44 -1.60 6.94
CA SER A 104 -10.17 -2.22 7.25
C SER A 104 -10.19 -3.75 7.06
N ASP A 105 -11.32 -4.42 7.33
CA ASP A 105 -11.49 -5.85 7.12
C ASP A 105 -11.54 -6.19 5.63
N ASP A 106 -12.29 -5.40 4.86
CA ASP A 106 -12.33 -5.52 3.40
C ASP A 106 -10.92 -5.33 2.81
N PHE A 107 -10.17 -4.33 3.27
CA PHE A 107 -8.79 -4.11 2.84
C PHE A 107 -7.87 -5.30 3.12
N LEU A 108 -7.94 -5.89 4.33
CA LEU A 108 -7.17 -7.09 4.68
C LEU A 108 -7.57 -8.28 3.79
N GLY A 109 -8.86 -8.50 3.62
CA GLY A 109 -9.36 -9.56 2.74
C GLY A 109 -8.86 -9.40 1.30
N ARG A 110 -8.82 -8.17 0.78
CA ARG A 110 -8.31 -7.87 -0.56
C ARG A 110 -6.79 -8.02 -0.67
N ILE A 111 -6.02 -7.68 0.36
CA ILE A 111 -4.58 -7.99 0.45
C ILE A 111 -4.34 -9.49 0.33
N ASP A 112 -5.15 -10.30 1.00
CA ASP A 112 -5.08 -11.76 0.97
C ASP A 112 -5.63 -12.39 -0.33
N GLY A 113 -6.09 -11.56 -1.27
CA GLY A 113 -6.59 -11.98 -2.58
C GLY A 113 -8.05 -12.45 -2.57
N SER A 114 -8.80 -12.20 -1.50
CA SER A 114 -10.23 -12.52 -1.42
C SER A 114 -11.00 -11.70 -2.46
N PRO A 115 -11.89 -12.29 -3.27
CA PRO A 115 -12.72 -11.53 -4.19
C PRO A 115 -13.70 -10.64 -3.41
N TRP A 116 -14.22 -9.60 -4.05
CA TRP A 116 -15.33 -8.85 -3.48
C TRP A 116 -16.58 -9.74 -3.35
N PRO A 117 -17.44 -9.52 -2.34
CA PRO A 117 -18.73 -10.19 -2.26
C PRO A 117 -19.56 -9.96 -3.53
N GLY A 118 -20.08 -11.06 -4.08
CA GLY A 118 -20.82 -11.08 -5.35
C GLY A 118 -19.96 -11.33 -6.60
N ASP A 119 -18.63 -11.24 -6.52
CA ASP A 119 -17.73 -11.52 -7.63
C ASP A 119 -17.28 -13.00 -7.68
N ALA A 120 -17.39 -13.73 -6.55
CA ALA A 120 -17.15 -15.17 -6.49
C ALA A 120 -18.25 -15.95 -7.23
N ARG A 121 -17.92 -16.41 -8.44
CA ARG A 121 -18.69 -17.40 -9.22
C ARG A 121 -17.82 -18.60 -9.53
#